data_AF-A0A8T5QFN7-F1
#
_entry.id   AF-A0A8T5QFN7-F1
#
_cell.length_a   1.000
_cell.length_b   1.000
_cell.length_c   1.000
_cell.angle_alpha   90.00
_cell.angle_beta   90.00
_cell.angle_gamma   90.00
#
_symmetry.space_group_name_H-M   'P 1'
#
loop_
_entity.id
_entity.type
_entity.pdbx_description
1 polymer ?
#
loop_
_entity_poly.entity_id
_entity_poly.type
_entity_poly.pdbx_seq_one_letter_code
_entity_poly.pdbx_strand_id
1 'polypeptide(L)'
;HTASHILSGVFHKEAGALITGNQLDLEKSRIDFSLENFDREKIDEFINKSNEIIQEDLPIKIYTISRTDAEKEEGLAKLAKGLPEGIQNIRIVDIEGFDRQPDGGTHVKSTKEVGKIVFLKAENKGKSNRRVYFKLE
;
A
#
# COMPACT_ATOMS: atom_id res chain seq x y z
N HIS A 1 5.94 -7.18 0.91
CA HIS A 1 4.70 -6.57 1.38
C HIS A 1 4.86 -5.11 1.80
N THR A 2 5.83 -4.74 2.65
CA THR A 2 5.99 -3.36 3.14
C THR A 2 6.02 -2.29 2.03
N ALA A 3 6.75 -2.50 0.93
CA ALA A 3 6.74 -1.57 -0.21
C ALA A 3 5.32 -1.31 -0.75
N SER A 4 4.47 -2.33 -0.78
CA SER A 4 3.08 -2.22 -1.22
C SER A 4 2.23 -1.41 -0.27
N HIS A 5 2.50 -1.48 1.04
CA HIS A 5 1.83 -0.65 2.04
C HIS A 5 2.24 0.82 1.92
N ILE A 6 3.54 1.08 1.71
CA ILE A 6 4.03 2.44 1.48
C ILE A 6 3.36 3.03 0.23
N LEU A 7 3.38 2.28 -0.88
CA LEU A 7 2.73 2.72 -2.11
C LEU A 7 1.23 2.94 -1.94
N SER A 8 0.51 2.02 -1.30
CA SER A 8 -0.93 2.17 -1.11
C SER A 8 -1.26 3.33 -0.18
N GLY A 9 -0.47 3.55 0.87
CA GLY A 9 -0.61 4.71 1.75
C GLY A 9 -0.45 6.03 1.00
N VAL A 10 0.60 6.15 0.16
CA VAL A 10 0.81 7.36 -0.66
C VAL A 10 -0.31 7.54 -1.68
N PHE A 11 -0.64 6.51 -2.47
CA PHE A 11 -1.70 6.59 -3.48
C PHE A 11 -3.07 6.92 -2.87
N HIS A 12 -3.36 6.39 -1.68
CA HIS A 12 -4.58 6.71 -0.95
C HIS A 12 -4.57 8.17 -0.46
N LYS A 13 -3.46 8.63 0.15
CA LYS A 13 -3.33 10.00 0.67
C LYS A 13 -3.42 11.06 -0.42
N GLU A 14 -2.79 10.81 -1.57
CA GLU A 14 -2.66 11.79 -2.65
C GLU A 14 -3.85 11.78 -3.63
N ALA A 15 -4.50 10.63 -3.81
CA ALA A 15 -5.53 10.46 -4.84
C ALA A 15 -6.81 9.76 -4.36
N GLY A 16 -6.92 9.40 -3.08
CA GLY A 16 -8.03 8.60 -2.57
C GLY A 16 -8.11 7.20 -3.18
N ALA A 17 -7.01 6.73 -3.78
CA ALA A 17 -7.02 5.49 -4.53
C ALA A 17 -7.02 4.27 -3.61
N LEU A 18 -7.90 3.32 -3.89
CA LEU A 18 -8.01 2.04 -3.21
C LEU A 18 -7.36 0.93 -4.06
N ILE A 19 -6.87 -0.10 -3.38
CA ILE A 19 -6.35 -1.31 -4.00
C ILE A 19 -7.53 -2.17 -4.46
N THR A 20 -7.59 -2.43 -5.75
CA THR A 20 -8.58 -3.33 -6.39
C THR A 20 -8.03 -4.72 -6.68
N GLY A 21 -6.70 -4.87 -6.61
CA GLY A 21 -5.99 -6.14 -6.77
C GLY A 21 -4.48 -5.95 -6.61
N ASN A 22 -3.75 -7.02 -6.32
CA ASN A 22 -2.29 -7.00 -6.25
C ASN A 22 -1.73 -8.37 -6.64
N GLN A 23 -0.43 -8.41 -6.87
CA GLN A 23 0.36 -9.64 -6.98
C GLN A 23 1.79 -9.29 -6.63
N LEU A 24 2.34 -9.98 -5.63
CA LEU A 24 3.69 -9.75 -5.14
C LEU A 24 4.57 -10.92 -5.55
N ASP A 25 5.73 -10.59 -6.10
CA ASP A 25 6.73 -11.55 -6.59
C ASP A 25 8.14 -10.99 -6.35
N LEU A 26 9.14 -11.86 -6.41
CA LEU A 26 10.54 -11.52 -6.12
C LEU A 26 11.15 -10.59 -7.16
N GLU A 27 10.86 -10.81 -8.45
CA GLU A 27 11.44 -10.01 -9.54
C GLU A 27 10.63 -8.76 -9.86
N LYS A 28 9.30 -8.88 -9.86
CA LYS A 28 8.39 -7.79 -10.20
C LYS A 28 7.06 -7.95 -9.49
N SER A 29 6.59 -6.88 -8.87
CA SER A 29 5.31 -6.83 -8.18
C SER A 29 4.36 -5.86 -8.89
N ARG A 30 3.06 -6.00 -8.62
CA ARG A 30 2.03 -5.07 -9.12
C ARG A 30 0.95 -4.78 -8.11
N ILE A 31 0.39 -3.57 -8.20
CA ILE A 31 -0.83 -3.14 -7.50
C ILE A 31 -1.77 -2.50 -8.52
N ASP A 32 -3.05 -2.86 -8.42
CA ASP A 32 -4.13 -2.33 -9.23
C ASP A 32 -4.89 -1.29 -8.38
N PHE A 33 -4.86 -0.02 -8.78
CA PHE A 33 -5.46 1.11 -8.06
C PHE A 33 -6.75 1.60 -8.72
N SER A 34 -7.71 2.03 -7.91
CA SER A 34 -8.95 2.68 -8.36
C SER A 34 -8.66 4.12 -8.85
N LEU A 35 -8.17 4.24 -10.08
CA LEU A 35 -7.80 5.51 -10.71
C LEU A 35 -8.48 5.65 -12.07
N GLU A 36 -9.19 6.75 -12.29
CA GLU A 36 -9.89 7.02 -13.56
C GLU A 36 -8.96 7.51 -14.68
N ASN A 37 -7.92 8.25 -14.33
CA ASN A 37 -7.00 8.84 -15.29
C ASN A 37 -5.61 8.22 -15.16
N PHE A 38 -4.95 8.02 -16.31
CA PHE A 38 -3.55 7.65 -16.34
C PHE A 38 -2.71 8.92 -16.47
N ASP A 39 -2.04 9.28 -15.40
CA ASP A 39 -1.10 10.40 -15.37
C ASP A 39 0.25 9.85 -14.90
N ARG A 40 1.19 9.74 -15.84
CA ARG A 40 2.50 9.16 -15.57
C ARG A 40 3.30 10.03 -14.61
N GLU A 41 3.23 11.35 -14.77
CA GLU A 41 4.01 12.28 -13.93
C GLU A 41 3.56 12.19 -12.48
N LYS A 42 2.24 12.06 -12.24
CA LYS A 42 1.71 11.81 -10.88
C LYS A 42 2.13 10.47 -10.32
N ILE A 43 2.14 9.41 -11.12
CA ILE A 43 2.60 8.09 -10.66
C ILE A 43 4.08 8.16 -10.27
N ASP A 44 4.91 8.81 -11.08
CA ASP A 44 6.33 9.01 -10.78
C ASP A 44 6.51 9.88 -9.51
N GLU A 45 5.68 10.91 -9.31
CA GLU A 45 5.64 11.70 -8.06
C GLU A 45 5.30 10.84 -6.84
N PHE A 46 4.28 9.98 -6.93
CA PHE A 46 3.87 9.11 -5.82
C PHE A 46 4.96 8.07 -5.49
N ILE A 47 5.68 7.59 -6.51
CA ILE A 47 6.84 6.70 -6.32
C ILE A 47 7.98 7.44 -5.61
N ASN A 48 8.23 8.70 -5.96
CA ASN A 48 9.24 9.52 -5.28
C ASN A 48 8.87 9.75 -3.81
N LYS A 49 7.63 10.17 -3.52
CA LYS A 49 7.11 10.30 -2.14
C LYS A 49 7.21 8.99 -1.36
N SER A 50 6.94 7.85 -2.00
CA SER A 50 7.08 6.53 -1.37
C SER A 50 8.54 6.24 -0.99
N ASN A 51 9.49 6.62 -1.85
CA ASN A 51 10.91 6.48 -1.55
C ASN A 51 11.39 7.46 -0.47
N GLU A 52 10.80 8.65 -0.34
CA GLU A 52 11.06 9.57 0.78
C GLU A 52 10.69 8.92 2.12
N ILE A 53 9.50 8.32 2.22
CA ILE A 53 9.06 7.57 3.42
C ILE A 53 9.98 6.39 3.77
N ILE A 54 10.57 5.75 2.75
CA ILE A 54 11.58 4.70 2.96
C ILE A 54 12.84 5.29 3.62
N GLN A 55 13.30 6.46 3.16
CA GLN A 55 14.51 7.09 3.70
C GLN A 55 14.33 7.60 5.13
N GLU A 56 13.09 7.84 5.57
CA GLU A 56 12.77 8.22 6.95
C GLU A 56 13.02 7.10 7.98
N ASP A 57 13.21 5.84 7.54
CA ASP A 57 13.52 4.69 8.41
C ASP A 57 12.49 4.48 9.54
N LEU A 58 11.21 4.64 9.20
CA LEU A 58 10.11 4.55 10.14
C LEU A 58 9.97 3.12 10.69
N PRO A 59 9.81 2.94 12.01
CA PRO A 59 9.57 1.62 12.60
C PRO A 59 8.25 1.01 12.11
N ILE A 60 8.23 -0.31 11.97
CA ILE A 60 7.04 -1.08 11.63
C ILE A 60 6.62 -1.90 12.83
N LYS A 61 5.43 -1.59 13.36
CA LYS A 61 4.80 -2.30 14.47
C LYS A 61 3.71 -3.22 13.95
N ILE A 62 3.61 -4.40 14.57
CA ILE A 62 2.61 -5.40 14.21
C ILE A 62 1.91 -5.82 15.49
N TYR A 63 0.59 -5.64 15.51
CA TYR A 63 -0.26 -5.97 16.64
C TYR A 63 -1.68 -6.30 16.14
N THR A 64 -2.57 -6.61 17.08
CA THR A 64 -3.95 -6.99 16.77
C THR A 64 -4.90 -6.04 17.47
N ILE A 65 -5.95 -5.63 16.78
CA ILE A 65 -7.08 -4.86 17.34
C ILE A 65 -8.39 -5.61 17.14
N SER A 66 -9.44 -5.23 17.88
CA SER A 66 -10.77 -5.78 17.66
C SER A 66 -11.32 -5.30 16.31
N ARG A 67 -12.16 -6.12 15.66
CA ARG A 67 -12.88 -5.70 14.45
C ARG A 67 -13.70 -4.43 14.69
N THR A 68 -14.36 -4.33 15.85
CA THR A 68 -15.13 -3.15 16.22
C THR A 68 -14.28 -1.89 16.28
N ASP A 69 -13.02 -1.97 16.71
CA ASP A 69 -12.12 -0.82 16.71
C ASP A 69 -11.57 -0.54 15.30
N ALA A 70 -11.27 -1.57 14.52
CA ALA A 70 -10.86 -1.44 13.13
C ALA A 70 -11.93 -0.75 12.27
N GLU A 71 -13.20 -1.09 12.47
CA GLU A 71 -14.34 -0.52 11.73
C GLU A 71 -14.63 0.94 12.09
N LYS A 72 -14.15 1.44 13.24
CA LYS A 72 -14.26 2.86 13.61
C LYS A 72 -13.23 3.74 12.89
N GLU A 73 -12.16 3.15 12.39
CA GLU A 73 -11.05 3.89 11.77
C GLU A 73 -11.25 4.01 10.27
N GLU A 74 -11.73 5.18 9.84
CA GLU A 74 -11.95 5.47 8.43
C GLU A 74 -10.63 5.42 7.64
N GLY A 75 -10.64 4.75 6.50
CA GLY A 75 -9.47 4.62 5.65
C GLY A 75 -8.42 3.62 6.15
N LEU A 76 -8.67 2.87 7.23
CA LEU A 76 -7.76 1.80 7.70
C LEU A 76 -7.58 0.71 6.63
N ALA A 77 -8.69 0.25 6.03
CA ALA A 77 -8.64 -0.71 4.95
C ALA A 77 -8.42 -0.02 3.60
N LYS A 78 -7.25 -0.24 2.98
CA LYS A 78 -6.97 0.28 1.62
C LYS A 78 -7.50 -0.61 0.50
N LEU A 79 -7.95 -1.83 0.83
CA LEU A 79 -8.60 -2.71 -0.14
C LEU A 79 -9.99 -2.18 -0.45
N ALA A 80 -10.35 -2.08 -1.73
CA ALA A 80 -11.69 -1.68 -2.17
C ALA A 80 -12.80 -2.63 -1.68
N LYS A 81 -12.43 -3.85 -1.26
CA LYS A 81 -13.35 -4.84 -0.65
C LYS A 81 -13.55 -4.66 0.86
N GLY A 82 -12.80 -3.76 1.51
CA GLY A 82 -12.82 -3.57 2.96
C GLY A 82 -12.15 -4.70 3.74
N LEU A 83 -12.54 -4.84 5.02
CA LEU A 83 -12.03 -5.86 5.94
C LEU A 83 -12.60 -7.26 5.62
N PRO A 84 -11.80 -8.34 5.66
CA PRO A 84 -12.28 -9.69 5.41
C PRO A 84 -13.34 -10.14 6.42
N GLU A 85 -14.48 -10.66 5.95
CA GLU A 85 -15.58 -11.15 6.79
C GLU A 85 -15.16 -12.25 7.76
N GLY A 86 -15.84 -12.33 8.91
CA GLY A 86 -15.64 -13.39 9.91
C GLY A 86 -14.41 -13.25 10.81
N ILE A 87 -13.47 -12.35 10.50
CA ILE A 87 -12.28 -12.10 11.34
C ILE A 87 -12.63 -11.07 12.44
N GLN A 88 -12.56 -11.49 13.70
CA GLN A 88 -12.84 -10.63 14.87
C GLN A 88 -11.61 -9.91 15.41
N ASN A 89 -10.43 -10.47 15.16
CA ASN A 89 -9.15 -9.95 15.62
C ASN A 89 -8.33 -9.56 14.38
N ILE A 90 -8.24 -8.26 14.12
CA ILE A 90 -7.62 -7.73 12.92
C ILE A 90 -6.15 -7.46 13.19
N ARG A 91 -5.27 -8.14 12.45
CA ARG A 91 -3.83 -7.88 12.48
C ARG A 91 -3.52 -6.59 11.73
N ILE A 92 -2.89 -5.65 12.43
CA ILE A 92 -2.51 -4.34 11.92
C ILE A 92 -1.00 -4.32 11.69
N VAL A 93 -0.63 -3.81 10.52
CA VAL A 93 0.72 -3.37 10.20
C VAL A 93 0.73 -1.86 10.25
N ASP A 94 1.51 -1.31 11.18
CA ASP A 94 1.58 0.10 11.52
C ASP A 94 2.97 0.61 11.13
N ILE A 95 3.04 1.42 10.08
CA ILE A 95 4.24 2.17 9.72
C ILE A 95 4.16 3.48 10.50
N GLU A 96 4.92 3.57 11.59
CA GLU A 96 4.70 4.62 12.59
C GLU A 96 4.82 6.02 11.99
N GLY A 97 3.81 6.86 12.25
CA GLY A 97 3.76 8.24 11.76
C GLY A 97 3.37 8.37 10.29
N PHE A 98 3.15 7.26 9.57
CA PHE A 98 2.78 7.26 8.16
C PHE A 98 1.39 6.67 7.90
N ASP A 99 1.21 5.36 8.08
CA ASP A 99 -0.03 4.68 7.70
C ASP A 99 -0.19 3.34 8.41
N ARG A 100 -1.46 2.96 8.65
CA ARG A 100 -1.85 1.72 9.31
C ARG A 100 -2.77 0.95 8.38
N GLN A 101 -2.50 -0.35 8.20
CA GLN A 101 -3.29 -1.20 7.30
C GLN A 101 -3.50 -2.60 7.88
N PRO A 102 -4.67 -3.21 7.65
CA PRO A 102 -4.92 -4.61 7.99
C PRO A 102 -4.19 -5.51 6.98
N ASP A 103 -3.29 -6.36 7.45
CA ASP A 103 -2.59 -7.32 6.57
C ASP A 103 -2.15 -8.57 7.33
N GLY A 104 -2.18 -9.71 6.63
CA GLY A 104 -1.80 -11.03 7.16
C GLY A 104 -0.39 -11.49 6.75
N GLY A 105 0.31 -10.73 5.91
CA GLY A 105 1.60 -11.06 5.34
C GLY A 105 2.80 -10.71 6.22
N THR A 106 3.98 -10.99 5.67
CA THR A 106 5.28 -10.75 6.30
C THR A 106 5.83 -9.37 5.96
N HIS A 107 6.38 -8.69 6.96
CA HIS A 107 6.93 -7.33 6.85
C HIS A 107 8.32 -7.25 7.48
N VAL A 108 9.13 -6.34 6.94
CA VAL A 108 10.41 -5.91 7.53
C VAL A 108 10.19 -5.08 8.81
N LYS A 109 11.23 -4.76 9.58
CA LYS A 109 11.09 -4.04 10.86
C LYS A 109 11.13 -2.52 10.72
N SER A 110 11.73 -1.99 9.66
CA SER A 110 11.66 -0.56 9.33
C SER A 110 11.48 -0.31 7.84
N THR A 111 11.07 0.90 7.46
CA THR A 111 10.86 1.25 6.05
C THR A 111 12.15 1.22 5.23
N LYS A 112 13.32 1.45 5.86
CA LYS A 112 14.62 1.45 5.16
C LYS A 112 15.07 0.07 4.67
N GLU A 113 14.64 -1.00 5.35
CA GLU A 113 14.90 -2.38 4.92
C GLU A 113 14.22 -2.73 3.58
N VAL A 114 13.30 -1.90 3.09
CA VAL A 114 12.64 -2.10 1.80
C VAL A 114 13.60 -1.91 0.61
N GLY A 115 14.67 -1.12 0.78
CA GLY A 115 15.50 -0.67 -0.35
C GLY A 115 14.80 0.44 -1.12
N LYS A 116 14.88 0.44 -2.44
CA LYS A 116 14.28 1.46 -3.31
C LYS A 116 13.15 0.90 -4.14
N ILE A 117 12.02 1.59 -4.19
CA ILE A 117 10.92 1.27 -5.09
C ILE A 117 11.23 1.85 -6.47
N VAL A 118 11.29 0.99 -7.48
CA VAL A 118 11.52 1.37 -8.88
C VAL A 118 10.27 1.12 -9.70
N PHE A 119 9.70 2.20 -10.25
CA PHE A 119 8.60 2.12 -11.21
C PHE A 119 9.06 1.43 -12.50
N LEU A 120 8.27 0.47 -12.98
CA LEU A 120 8.55 -0.23 -14.22
C LEU A 120 7.66 0.25 -15.36
N LYS A 121 6.35 0.19 -15.15
CA LYS A 121 5.33 0.61 -16.11
C LYS A 121 3.98 0.64 -15.42
N ALA A 122 3.00 1.20 -16.11
CA ALA A 122 1.61 1.10 -15.71
C ALA A 122 0.70 0.78 -16.91
N GLU A 123 -0.40 0.10 -16.63
CA GLU A 123 -1.35 -0.39 -17.63
C GLU A 123 -2.77 0.06 -17.26
N ASN A 124 -3.54 0.45 -18.27
CA ASN A 124 -4.97 0.71 -18.11
C ASN A 124 -5.72 -0.65 -18.06
N LYS A 125 -6.46 -0.89 -16.96
CA LYS A 125 -7.24 -2.11 -16.73
C LYS A 125 -8.75 -1.86 -16.70
N GLY A 126 -9.19 -0.74 -17.28
CA GLY A 126 -10.60 -0.35 -17.35
C GLY A 126 -10.77 1.14 -17.03
N LYS A 127 -12.00 1.64 -17.14
CA LYS A 127 -12.32 3.07 -16.96
C LYS A 127 -11.72 3.63 -15.66
N SER A 128 -11.85 2.90 -14.55
CA SER A 128 -11.45 3.32 -13.20
C SER A 128 -10.33 2.48 -12.58
N ASN A 129 -9.50 1.80 -13.39
CA ASN A 129 -8.46 0.92 -12.85
C ASN A 129 -7.11 1.09 -13.55
N ARG A 130 -6.06 1.33 -12.78
CA ARG A 130 -4.67 1.44 -13.24
C ARG A 130 -3.81 0.44 -12.51
N ARG A 131 -3.12 -0.40 -13.26
CA ARG A 131 -2.13 -1.36 -12.73
C ARG A 131 -0.75 -0.74 -12.77
N VAL A 132 -0.10 -0.65 -11.63
CA VAL A 132 1.27 -0.13 -11.47
C VAL A 132 2.20 -1.31 -11.19
N TYR A 133 3.22 -1.46 -12.02
CA TYR A 133 4.29 -2.44 -11.82
C TYR A 133 5.50 -1.77 -11.22
N PHE A 134 6.12 -2.44 -10.25
CA PHE A 134 7.34 -1.97 -9.61
C PHE A 134 8.23 -3.15 -9.24
N LYS A 135 9.50 -2.86 -8.96
CA LYS A 135 10.45 -3.78 -8.33
C LYS A 135 11.17 -3.08 -7.17
N LEU A 136 11.95 -3.84 -6.42
CA LEU A 136 12.82 -3.33 -5.37
C LEU A 136 14.28 -3.41 -5.81
N GLU A 137 15.09 -2.43 -5.40
CA GLU A 137 16.55 -2.37 -5.58
C GLU A 137 17.26 -2.08 -4.26
#